data_AF-A0A961GVG6-F1
#
_entry.id   AF-A0A961GVG6-F1
#
_cell.length_a   1.000
_cell.length_b   1.000
_cell.length_c   1.000
_cell.angle_alpha   90.00
_cell.angle_beta   90.00
_cell.angle_gamma   90.00
#
_symmetry.space_group_name_H-M   'P 1'
#
loop_
_entity.id
_entity.type
_entity.pdbx_description
1 polymer ?
#
loop_
_entity_poly.entity_id
_entity_poly.type
_entity_poly.pdbx_seq_one_letter_code
_entity_poly.pdbx_strand_id
1 'polypeptide(L)'
;MGVLNVTPDSFSDGGRFFDLEAAVAYGAELVAQGADIVDVGGESTRPGAAPVPPAEEQRRILPVIEALTAAGITASVDTIHAATAQAAIAAGARIVNDVSGGLHDPQIRSVAAEAGAMYIAMHWRGIPDPEHRRSEYADVIGEVRDDLARLAEAALAAGVAPERLVLDPGIG
;
A
#
# COMPACT_ATOMS: atom_id res chain seq x y z
N MET A 1 6.48 9.00 -6.39
CA MET A 1 6.39 7.93 -5.36
C MET A 1 7.33 6.82 -5.77
N GLY A 2 8.32 6.49 -4.93
CA GLY A 2 9.27 5.40 -5.15
C GLY A 2 8.83 4.16 -4.37
N VAL A 3 8.96 2.97 -4.97
CA VAL A 3 8.48 1.71 -4.39
C VAL A 3 9.60 1.03 -3.60
N LEU A 4 9.32 0.70 -2.34
CA LEU A 4 10.20 -0.01 -1.42
C LEU A 4 9.54 -1.32 -0.95
N ASN A 5 9.80 -2.40 -1.68
CA ASN A 5 9.28 -3.73 -1.31
C ASN A 5 10.17 -4.37 -0.26
N VAL A 6 9.65 -4.55 0.95
CA VAL A 6 10.34 -5.18 2.08
C VAL A 6 10.00 -6.66 2.14
N THR A 7 10.40 -7.39 1.10
CA THR A 7 10.21 -8.84 1.01
C THR A 7 11.54 -9.58 1.11
N PRO A 8 11.56 -10.86 1.51
CA PRO A 8 12.81 -11.64 1.59
C PRO A 8 13.64 -11.64 0.31
N ASP A 9 13.00 -11.54 -0.85
CA ASP A 9 13.66 -11.55 -2.16
C ASP A 9 14.21 -10.18 -2.58
N SER A 10 13.79 -9.09 -1.91
CA SER A 10 14.13 -7.72 -2.30
C SER A 10 15.47 -7.24 -1.76
N PHE A 11 15.97 -7.86 -0.68
CA PHE A 11 17.19 -7.43 0.03
C PHE A 11 18.11 -8.59 0.43
N SER A 12 17.96 -9.77 -0.18
CA SER A 12 18.83 -10.91 0.10
C SER A 12 19.89 -11.11 -0.97
N ASP A 13 21.16 -10.83 -0.62
CA ASP A 13 22.33 -11.46 -1.24
C ASP A 13 22.46 -12.93 -0.75
N GLY A 14 21.39 -13.72 -0.91
CA GLY A 14 21.38 -15.15 -0.54
C GLY A 14 21.25 -15.50 0.96
N GLY A 15 20.80 -14.56 1.81
CA GLY A 15 20.69 -14.76 3.26
C GLY A 15 19.25 -14.67 3.78
N ARG A 16 18.88 -15.57 4.70
CA ARG A 16 17.53 -15.75 5.30
C ARG A 16 17.07 -14.61 6.24
N PHE A 17 17.63 -13.41 6.13
CA PHE A 17 17.38 -12.29 7.04
C PHE A 17 17.11 -10.99 6.29
N PHE A 18 16.07 -10.30 6.73
CA PHE A 18 15.73 -8.94 6.32
C PHE A 18 16.80 -7.96 6.82
N ASP A 19 17.39 -7.17 5.91
CA ASP A 19 18.35 -6.12 6.23
C ASP A 19 17.64 -4.76 6.27
N LEU A 20 17.37 -4.29 7.50
CA LEU A 20 16.77 -2.99 7.76
C LEU A 20 17.61 -1.83 7.23
N GLU A 21 18.94 -1.89 7.39
CA GLU A 21 19.83 -0.82 6.97
C GLU A 21 19.83 -0.69 5.45
N ALA A 22 19.86 -1.82 4.74
CA ALA A 22 19.73 -1.84 3.28
C ALA A 22 18.40 -1.26 2.79
N ALA A 23 17.28 -1.61 3.43
CA ALA A 23 15.96 -1.08 3.07
C ALA A 23 15.86 0.44 3.28
N VAL A 24 16.39 0.95 4.40
CA VAL A 24 16.40 2.40 4.69
C VAL A 24 17.33 3.14 3.73
N ALA A 25 18.51 2.59 3.44
CA ALA A 25 19.44 3.17 2.48
C ALA A 25 18.82 3.25 1.07
N TYR A 26 18.11 2.20 0.64
CA TYR A 26 17.40 2.21 -0.63
C TYR A 26 16.25 3.23 -0.65
N GLY A 27 15.50 3.36 0.45
CA GLY A 27 14.48 4.41 0.60
C GLY A 27 15.07 5.83 0.47
N ALA A 28 16.23 6.09 1.07
CA ALA A 28 16.93 7.36 0.92
C ALA A 28 17.45 7.60 -0.52
N GLU A 29 17.92 6.54 -1.19
CA GLU A 29 18.32 6.61 -2.60
C GLU A 29 17.15 6.95 -3.52
N LEU A 30 15.95 6.39 -3.29
CA LEU A 30 14.75 6.76 -4.05
C LEU A 30 14.45 8.27 -3.94
N VAL A 31 14.62 8.84 -2.75
CA VAL A 31 14.46 10.29 -2.53
C VAL A 31 15.57 11.08 -3.25
N ALA A 32 16.82 10.61 -3.20
CA ALA A 32 17.93 11.22 -3.94
C ALA A 32 17.69 11.22 -5.47
N GLN A 33 16.97 10.24 -5.98
CA GLN A 33 16.54 10.14 -7.38
C GLN A 33 15.30 10.98 -7.72
N GLY A 34 14.73 11.69 -6.73
CA GLY A 34 13.62 12.63 -6.91
C GLY A 34 12.25 12.12 -6.46
N ALA A 35 12.17 11.02 -5.71
CA ALA A 35 10.90 10.60 -5.12
C ALA A 35 10.52 11.48 -3.91
N ASP A 36 9.35 12.11 -3.96
CA ASP A 36 8.81 12.86 -2.80
C ASP A 36 8.22 11.96 -1.70
N ILE A 37 7.85 10.73 -2.08
CA ILE A 37 7.17 9.74 -1.23
C ILE A 37 7.84 8.39 -1.45
N VAL A 38 8.09 7.64 -0.38
CA VAL A 38 8.49 6.23 -0.42
C VAL A 38 7.31 5.37 0.00
N ASP A 39 6.89 4.46 -0.86
CA ASP A 39 5.78 3.53 -0.63
C ASP A 39 6.31 2.17 -0.18
N VAL A 40 6.01 1.78 1.06
CA VAL A 40 6.61 0.65 1.74
C VAL A 40 5.62 -0.50 1.81
N GLY A 41 5.92 -1.61 1.12
CA GLY A 41 5.09 -2.82 1.08
C GLY A 41 5.79 -4.01 1.72
N GLY A 42 5.12 -4.73 2.62
CA GLY A 42 5.67 -5.91 3.31
C GLY A 42 5.28 -7.24 2.69
N GLU A 43 4.35 -7.20 1.74
CA GLU A 43 3.74 -8.33 1.07
C GLU A 43 3.89 -8.18 -0.45
N SER A 44 4.18 -9.29 -1.13
CA SER A 44 4.24 -9.30 -2.59
C SER A 44 2.84 -9.46 -3.15
N THR A 45 2.40 -8.52 -3.97
CA THR A 45 1.13 -8.60 -4.72
C THR A 45 1.26 -9.39 -6.04
N ARG A 46 2.41 -10.03 -6.29
CA ARG A 46 2.64 -10.82 -7.51
C ARG A 46 1.74 -12.07 -7.55
N PRO A 47 1.27 -12.49 -8.74
CA PRO A 47 0.49 -13.73 -8.88
C PRO A 47 1.21 -14.94 -8.27
N GLY A 48 0.51 -15.66 -7.40
CA GLY A 48 1.02 -16.87 -6.74
C GLY A 48 1.87 -16.63 -5.49
N ALA A 49 2.04 -15.37 -5.03
CA ALA A 49 2.64 -15.10 -3.73
C ALA A 49 1.76 -15.68 -2.60
N ALA A 50 2.41 -16.27 -1.59
CA ALA A 50 1.70 -16.75 -0.42
C ALA A 50 1.29 -15.55 0.46
N PRO A 51 0.04 -15.52 0.96
CA PRO A 51 -0.41 -14.42 1.80
C PRO A 51 0.42 -14.35 3.09
N VAL A 52 0.75 -13.13 3.49
CA VAL A 52 1.54 -12.86 4.69
C VAL A 52 0.62 -12.45 5.83
N PRO A 53 0.67 -13.09 7.01
CA PRO A 53 -0.12 -12.64 8.16
C PRO A 53 0.23 -11.18 8.53
N PRO A 54 -0.75 -10.35 8.94
CA PRO A 54 -0.50 -8.93 9.26
C PRO A 54 0.66 -8.70 10.24
N ALA A 55 0.84 -9.59 11.23
CA ALA A 55 1.95 -9.50 12.18
C ALA A 55 3.33 -9.63 11.52
N GLU A 56 3.46 -10.48 10.50
CA GLU A 56 4.71 -10.65 9.75
C GLU A 56 4.93 -9.50 8.77
N GLU A 57 3.87 -9.01 8.12
CA GLU A 57 3.91 -7.79 7.31
C GLU A 57 4.39 -6.59 8.15
N GLN A 58 3.79 -6.38 9.32
CA GLN A 58 4.18 -5.34 10.28
C GLN A 58 5.64 -5.49 10.74
N ARG A 59 6.08 -6.70 11.06
CA ARG A 59 7.47 -6.98 11.46
C ARG A 59 8.48 -6.52 10.39
N ARG A 60 8.09 -6.59 9.11
CA ARG A 60 8.94 -6.17 7.98
C ARG A 60 8.94 -4.65 7.83
N ILE A 61 7.77 -4.02 7.80
CA ILE A 61 7.65 -2.63 7.35
C ILE A 61 7.78 -1.59 8.46
N LEU A 62 7.34 -1.88 9.69
CA LEU A 62 7.26 -0.84 10.73
C LEU A 62 8.64 -0.23 11.05
N PRO A 63 9.73 -1.02 11.24
CA PRO A 63 11.04 -0.44 11.51
C PRO A 63 11.57 0.43 10.35
N VAL A 64 11.21 0.08 9.11
CA VAL A 64 11.58 0.85 7.91
C VAL A 64 10.84 2.18 7.88
N ILE A 65 9.53 2.17 8.11
CA ILE A 65 8.69 3.38 8.15
C ILE A 65 9.16 4.32 9.28
N GLU A 66 9.44 3.79 10.47
CA GLU A 66 9.97 4.58 11.59
C GLU A 66 11.30 5.25 11.22
N ALA A 67 12.23 4.51 10.61
CA ALA A 67 13.54 5.04 10.24
C ALA A 67 13.46 6.08 9.12
N LEU A 68 12.65 5.84 8.08
CA LEU A 68 12.45 6.80 6.98
C LEU A 68 11.82 8.10 7.48
N THR A 69 10.78 7.99 8.31
CA THR A 69 10.08 9.17 8.84
C THR A 69 10.95 9.95 9.82
N ALA A 70 11.78 9.29 10.63
CA ALA A 70 12.78 9.94 11.47
C ALA A 70 13.85 10.70 10.65
N ALA A 71 14.14 10.23 9.43
CA ALA A 71 15.02 10.93 8.48
C ALA A 71 14.31 12.07 7.71
N GLY A 72 13.04 12.36 8.01
CA GLY A 72 12.25 13.39 7.34
C GLY A 72 11.69 12.97 5.97
N ILE A 73 11.74 11.68 5.63
CA ILE A 73 11.19 11.14 4.38
C ILE A 73 9.70 10.87 4.56
N THR A 74 8.88 11.32 3.61
CA THR A 74 7.43 11.03 3.63
C THR A 74 7.19 9.58 3.24
N ALA A 75 6.63 8.80 4.16
CA ALA A 75 6.32 7.39 3.95
C ALA A 75 4.82 7.16 3.66
N SER A 76 4.57 6.29 2.69
CA SER A 76 3.30 5.63 2.41
C SER A 76 3.41 4.15 2.81
N VAL A 77 2.31 3.56 3.25
CA VAL A 77 2.21 2.11 3.48
C VAL A 77 1.36 1.47 2.40
N ASP A 78 1.91 0.49 1.68
CA ASP A 78 1.18 -0.38 0.75
C ASP A 78 0.66 -1.60 1.53
N THR A 79 -0.63 -1.60 1.83
CA THR A 79 -1.28 -2.69 2.57
C THR A 79 -2.78 -2.73 2.33
N ILE A 80 -3.33 -3.95 2.39
CA ILE A 80 -4.77 -4.21 2.35
C ILE A 80 -5.37 -4.50 3.74
N HIS A 81 -4.55 -4.43 4.80
CA HIS A 81 -4.94 -4.77 6.17
C HIS A 81 -5.10 -3.52 7.03
N ALA A 82 -6.28 -3.29 7.62
CA ALA A 82 -6.52 -2.11 8.46
C ALA A 82 -5.59 -2.07 9.68
N ALA A 83 -5.30 -3.23 10.29
CA ALA A 83 -4.38 -3.32 11.42
C ALA A 83 -2.94 -2.91 11.06
N THR A 84 -2.47 -3.27 9.85
CA THR A 84 -1.16 -2.85 9.37
C THR A 84 -1.14 -1.36 9.05
N ALA A 85 -2.18 -0.84 8.39
CA ALA A 85 -2.31 0.60 8.13
C ALA A 85 -2.28 1.42 9.43
N GLN A 86 -3.03 0.99 10.45
CA GLN A 86 -3.06 1.66 11.76
C GLN A 86 -1.67 1.68 12.42
N ALA A 87 -0.97 0.55 12.40
CA ALA A 87 0.37 0.45 12.97
C ALA A 87 1.40 1.30 12.20
N ALA A 88 1.32 1.32 10.87
CA ALA A 88 2.18 2.12 10.01
C ALA A 88 1.98 3.62 10.20
N ILE A 89 0.73 4.07 10.37
CA ILE A 89 0.42 5.46 10.72
C ILE A 89 1.03 5.82 12.08
N ALA A 90 0.91 4.94 13.08
CA ALA A 90 1.52 5.15 14.39
C ALA A 90 3.07 5.22 14.31
N ALA A 91 3.67 4.46 13.39
CA ALA A 91 5.09 4.51 13.06
C ALA A 91 5.51 5.75 12.24
N GLY A 92 4.56 6.56 11.76
CA GLY A 92 4.81 7.83 11.09
C GLY A 92 4.40 7.92 9.63
N ALA A 93 3.84 6.85 9.03
CA ALA A 93 3.29 6.94 7.68
C ALA A 93 2.21 8.03 7.60
N ARG A 94 2.10 8.69 6.43
CA ARG A 94 1.14 9.77 6.18
C ARG A 94 0.11 9.40 5.11
N ILE A 95 0.35 8.30 4.41
CA ILE A 95 -0.43 7.84 3.26
C ILE A 95 -0.69 6.35 3.45
N VAL A 96 -1.91 5.92 3.20
CA VAL A 96 -2.30 4.52 3.11
C VAL A 96 -2.60 4.24 1.64
N ASN A 97 -1.77 3.41 1.02
CA ASN A 97 -1.96 2.89 -0.32
C ASN A 97 -2.64 1.52 -0.24
N ASP A 98 -3.93 1.48 -0.59
CA ASP A 98 -4.74 0.27 -0.50
C ASP A 98 -5.15 -0.17 -1.90
N VAL A 99 -4.42 -1.18 -2.39
CA VAL A 99 -4.67 -1.79 -3.68
C VAL A 99 -6.07 -2.40 -3.79
N SER A 100 -6.78 -2.64 -2.69
CA SER A 100 -8.15 -3.16 -2.70
C SER A 100 -9.24 -2.09 -2.65
N GLY A 101 -8.89 -0.82 -2.39
CA GLY A 101 -9.86 0.25 -2.13
C GLY A 101 -10.79 -0.02 -0.94
N GLY A 102 -10.35 -0.87 -0.01
CA GLY A 102 -11.07 -1.32 1.18
C GLY A 102 -12.11 -2.39 0.88
N LEU A 103 -11.96 -3.10 -0.24
CA LEU A 103 -12.75 -4.30 -0.56
C LEU A 103 -12.21 -5.53 0.17
N HIS A 104 -10.92 -5.57 0.52
CA HIS A 104 -10.39 -6.65 1.37
C HIS A 104 -10.74 -6.42 2.83
N ASP A 105 -10.41 -5.25 3.38
CA ASP A 105 -10.70 -4.88 4.76
C ASP A 105 -11.41 -3.52 4.81
N PRO A 106 -12.74 -3.50 4.99
CA PRO A 106 -13.51 -2.25 5.01
C PRO A 106 -13.09 -1.23 6.08
N GLN A 107 -12.44 -1.68 7.16
CA GLN A 107 -12.04 -0.82 8.28
C GLN A 107 -10.89 0.12 7.92
N ILE A 108 -10.10 -0.21 6.89
CA ILE A 108 -8.92 0.56 6.49
C ILE A 108 -9.27 2.01 6.10
N ARG A 109 -10.47 2.21 5.53
CA ARG A 109 -11.00 3.55 5.22
C ARG A 109 -11.21 4.40 6.47
N SER A 110 -11.83 3.81 7.50
CA SER A 110 -12.02 4.49 8.80
C SER A 110 -10.69 4.78 9.48
N VAL A 111 -9.73 3.85 9.43
CA VAL A 111 -8.37 4.06 9.96
C VAL A 111 -7.70 5.26 9.30
N ALA A 112 -7.73 5.35 7.97
CA ALA A 112 -7.17 6.49 7.25
C ALA A 112 -7.90 7.80 7.57
N ALA A 113 -9.23 7.76 7.65
CA ALA A 113 -10.07 8.91 7.99
C ALA A 113 -9.78 9.47 9.39
N GLU A 114 -9.80 8.60 10.42
CA GLU A 114 -9.57 8.97 11.82
C GLU A 114 -8.16 9.53 12.04
N ALA A 115 -7.17 8.96 11.37
CA ALA A 115 -5.79 9.45 11.40
C ALA A 115 -5.58 10.74 10.59
N GLY A 116 -6.51 11.07 9.71
CA GLY A 116 -6.34 12.14 8.74
C GLY A 116 -5.22 11.87 7.72
N ALA A 117 -4.94 10.60 7.43
CA ALA A 117 -3.99 10.20 6.41
C ALA A 117 -4.57 10.42 5.00
N MET A 118 -3.70 10.55 4.00
CA MET A 118 -4.12 10.40 2.60
C MET A 118 -4.46 8.94 2.34
N TYR A 119 -5.54 8.68 1.61
CA TYR A 119 -5.98 7.34 1.25
C TYR A 119 -5.98 7.19 -0.27
N ILE A 120 -5.23 6.22 -0.77
CA ILE A 120 -5.22 5.83 -2.17
C ILE A 120 -6.10 4.59 -2.30
N ALA A 121 -7.20 4.72 -3.04
CA ALA A 121 -8.10 3.61 -3.35
C ALA A 121 -7.88 3.18 -4.80
N MET A 122 -7.39 1.95 -4.98
CA MET A 122 -7.14 1.40 -6.31
C MET A 122 -8.31 0.53 -6.79
N HIS A 123 -8.57 0.56 -8.10
CA HIS A 123 -9.45 -0.41 -8.75
C HIS A 123 -8.83 -1.82 -8.68
N TRP A 124 -9.62 -2.80 -8.24
CA TRP A 124 -9.16 -4.15 -7.97
C TRP A 124 -10.25 -5.20 -8.20
N ARG A 125 -9.88 -6.31 -8.85
CA ARG A 125 -10.78 -7.45 -9.12
C ARG A 125 -10.53 -8.63 -8.19
N GLY A 126 -9.86 -8.41 -7.06
CA GLY A 126 -9.49 -9.44 -6.09
C GLY A 126 -8.07 -9.96 -6.29
N ILE A 127 -7.63 -10.86 -5.39
CA ILE A 127 -6.26 -11.39 -5.38
C ILE A 127 -5.91 -11.95 -6.77
N PRO A 128 -4.79 -11.49 -7.39
CA PRO A 128 -4.40 -11.94 -8.72
C PRO A 128 -4.30 -13.46 -8.81
N ASP A 129 -5.06 -14.06 -9.72
CA ASP A 129 -4.90 -15.45 -10.10
C ASP A 129 -4.01 -15.58 -11.35
N PRO A 130 -3.15 -16.60 -11.46
CA PRO A 130 -2.24 -16.76 -12.59
C PRO A 130 -2.92 -16.88 -13.96
N GLU A 131 -4.21 -17.19 -14.00
CA GLU A 131 -5.00 -17.36 -15.22
C GLU A 131 -5.75 -16.07 -15.61
N HIS A 132 -5.61 -14.99 -14.83
CA HIS A 132 -6.28 -13.69 -15.04
C HIS A 132 -7.79 -13.78 -15.24
N ARG A 133 -8.45 -14.79 -14.65
CA ARG A 133 -9.89 -15.06 -14.88
C ARG A 133 -10.80 -13.93 -14.43
N ARG A 134 -10.30 -13.00 -13.61
CA ARG A 134 -11.06 -11.86 -13.07
C ARG A 134 -10.89 -10.56 -13.88
N SER A 135 -10.05 -10.59 -14.92
CA SER A 135 -9.69 -9.45 -15.76
C SER A 135 -10.49 -9.39 -17.08
N GLU A 136 -11.63 -10.07 -17.15
CA GLU A 136 -12.57 -9.96 -18.27
C GLU A 136 -13.47 -8.73 -18.08
N TYR A 137 -13.45 -7.84 -19.07
CA TYR A 137 -14.29 -6.64 -19.13
C TYR A 137 -15.08 -6.63 -20.45
N ALA A 138 -16.32 -6.16 -20.40
CA ALA A 138 -17.10 -5.84 -21.60
C ALA A 138 -16.80 -4.39 -22.07
N ASP A 139 -16.61 -3.47 -21.12
CA ASP A 139 -16.17 -2.09 -21.34
C ASP A 139 -15.23 -1.68 -20.20
N VAL A 140 -13.92 -1.90 -20.40
CA VAL A 140 -12.91 -1.63 -19.37
C VAL A 140 -12.93 -0.18 -18.87
N ILE A 141 -13.20 0.80 -19.74
CA ILE A 141 -13.19 2.21 -19.35
C ILE A 141 -14.43 2.53 -18.50
N GLY A 142 -15.60 2.09 -18.96
CA GLY A 142 -16.86 2.29 -18.24
C GLY A 142 -16.86 1.58 -16.89
N GLU A 143 -16.45 0.30 -16.86
CA GLU A 143 -16.43 -0.52 -15.65
C GLU A 143 -15.44 0.01 -14.61
N VAL A 144 -14.20 0.32 -14.99
CA VAL A 144 -13.20 0.87 -14.06
C VAL A 144 -13.64 2.22 -13.50
N ARG A 145 -14.20 3.11 -14.34
CA ARG A 145 -14.73 4.40 -13.86
C ARG A 145 -15.83 4.20 -12.82
N ASP A 146 -16.77 3.30 -13.09
CA ASP A 146 -17.91 3.07 -12.21
C ASP A 146 -17.50 2.37 -10.90
N ASP A 147 -16.51 1.48 -10.94
CA ASP A 147 -15.91 0.89 -9.74
C ASP A 147 -15.17 1.94 -8.91
N LEU A 148 -14.34 2.79 -9.52
CA LEU A 148 -13.66 3.87 -8.81
C LEU A 148 -14.63 4.86 -8.18
N ALA A 149 -15.75 5.17 -8.84
CA ALA A 149 -16.81 6.00 -8.26
C ALA A 149 -17.40 5.37 -6.99
N ARG A 150 -17.66 4.05 -7.00
CA ARG A 150 -18.14 3.32 -5.81
C ARG A 150 -17.11 3.32 -4.68
N LEU A 151 -15.83 3.13 -4.99
CA LEU A 151 -14.76 3.20 -4.00
C LEU A 151 -14.66 4.60 -3.38
N ALA A 152 -14.79 5.64 -4.20
CA ALA A 152 -14.79 7.02 -3.73
C ALA A 152 -15.97 7.31 -2.79
N GLU A 153 -17.19 6.92 -3.18
CA GLU A 153 -18.38 7.06 -2.33
C GLU A 153 -18.20 6.36 -0.98
N ALA A 154 -17.64 5.14 -0.98
CA ALA A 154 -17.38 4.39 0.24
C ALA A 154 -16.32 5.05 1.14
N ALA A 155 -15.25 5.60 0.57
CA ALA A 155 -14.21 6.33 1.30
C ALA A 155 -14.75 7.62 1.94
N LEU A 156 -15.53 8.40 1.18
CA LEU A 156 -16.18 9.61 1.68
C LEU A 156 -17.19 9.29 2.79
N ALA A 157 -17.98 8.22 2.63
CA ALA A 157 -18.92 7.77 3.65
C ALA A 157 -18.24 7.29 4.95
N ALA A 158 -17.02 6.75 4.84
CA ALA A 158 -16.18 6.40 5.99
C ALA A 158 -15.49 7.61 6.66
N GLY A 159 -15.62 8.81 6.07
CA GLY A 159 -15.09 10.06 6.63
C GLY A 159 -13.75 10.52 6.06
N VAL A 160 -13.23 9.87 5.01
CA VAL A 160 -12.03 10.36 4.31
C VAL A 160 -12.37 11.71 3.66
N ALA A 161 -11.56 12.73 3.93
CA ALA A 161 -11.77 14.05 3.35
C ALA A 161 -11.53 14.01 1.82
N PRO A 162 -12.34 14.67 0.98
CA PRO A 162 -12.17 14.66 -0.48
C PRO A 162 -10.76 15.05 -0.95
N GLU A 163 -10.13 16.02 -0.30
CA GLU A 163 -8.77 16.49 -0.60
C GLU A 163 -7.66 15.50 -0.18
N ARG A 164 -8.01 14.43 0.54
CA ARG A 164 -7.12 13.36 1.00
C ARG A 164 -7.38 12.03 0.29
N LEU A 165 -8.34 11.99 -0.64
CA LEU A 165 -8.66 10.80 -1.40
C LEU A 165 -7.99 10.85 -2.78
N VAL A 166 -7.25 9.80 -3.10
CA VAL A 166 -6.67 9.57 -4.43
C VAL A 166 -7.29 8.29 -5.01
N LEU A 167 -7.63 8.33 -6.30
CA LEU A 167 -8.16 7.18 -7.02
C LEU A 167 -7.11 6.69 -8.02
N ASP A 168 -6.82 5.39 -7.98
CA ASP A 168 -5.86 4.74 -8.87
C ASP A 168 -6.58 3.72 -9.78
N PRO A 169 -6.49 3.84 -11.13
CA PRO A 169 -7.14 2.90 -12.04
C PRO A 169 -6.59 1.46 -12.00
N GLY A 170 -5.47 1.21 -11.31
CA GLY A 170 -4.97 -0.15 -11.07
C GLY A 170 -4.51 -0.85 -12.35
N ILE A 171 -3.54 -0.25 -13.04
CA ILE A 171 -2.97 -0.84 -14.27
C ILE A 171 -2.17 -2.10 -13.92
N GLY A 172 -2.61 -3.26 -14.43
CA GLY A 172 -1.92 -4.55 -14.26
C GLY A 172 -2.82 -5.75 -14.42
#